data_AF-A0A2M7ZGV9-F1
#
_entry.id   AF-A0A2M7ZGV9-F1
#
_cell.length_a   1.000
_cell.length_b   1.000
_cell.length_c   1.000
_cell.angle_alpha   90.00
_cell.angle_beta   90.00
_cell.angle_gamma   90.00
#
_symmetry.space_group_name_H-M   'P 1'
#
loop_
_entity.id
_entity.type
_entity.pdbx_description
1 polymer ?
#
loop_
_entity_poly.entity_id
_entity_poly.type
_entity_poly.pdbx_seq_one_letter_code
_entity_poly.pdbx_strand_id
1 'polypeptide(L)'
;MAMNYYESKDLNRFAEVGKFKPQLMRKFFEYYGDATGSEGALTKREKALIALAISHFKQCPYCIDAYTTASLEAGANPEQMSEAIHVAAAMAAGMTLVHGVQMLNNLEKSGA
;
A
#
# COMPACT_ATOMS: atom_id res chain seq x y z
N MET A 1 2.28 -7.14 29.75
CA MET A 1 2.29 -7.22 28.28
C MET A 1 3.62 -6.66 27.82
N ALA A 2 4.38 -7.41 27.03
CA ALA A 2 5.64 -6.90 26.47
C ALA A 2 5.34 -5.73 25.52
N MET A 3 6.10 -4.63 25.60
CA MET A 3 5.98 -3.55 24.63
C MET A 3 6.50 -4.04 23.28
N ASN A 4 5.68 -3.94 22.23
CA ASN A 4 6.10 -4.19 20.86
C ASN A 4 6.50 -2.87 20.19
N TYR A 5 7.40 -2.92 19.21
CA TYR A 5 7.82 -1.72 18.47
C TYR A 5 6.70 -1.17 17.58
N TYR A 6 5.80 -2.05 17.09
CA TYR A 6 4.60 -1.67 16.34
C TYR A 6 3.34 -2.09 17.10
N GLU A 7 2.64 -1.12 17.67
CA GLU A 7 1.37 -1.33 18.39
C GLU A 7 0.20 -0.87 17.52
N SER A 8 -0.83 -1.69 17.33
CA SER A 8 -2.00 -1.36 16.46
C SER A 8 -2.65 -0.03 16.83
N LYS A 9 -2.67 0.33 18.13
CA LYS A 9 -3.23 1.59 18.63
C LYS A 9 -2.49 2.84 18.16
N ASP A 10 -1.24 2.74 17.70
CA ASP A 10 -0.47 3.88 17.23
C ASP A 10 -1.02 4.44 15.91
N LEU A 11 -1.75 3.64 15.13
CA LEU A 11 -2.45 4.14 13.94
C LEU A 11 -3.47 5.23 14.29
N ASN A 12 -4.15 5.14 15.44
CA ASN A 12 -5.08 6.18 15.90
C ASN A 12 -4.40 7.52 16.16
N ARG A 13 -3.07 7.50 16.32
CA ARG A 13 -2.24 8.67 16.59
C ARG A 13 -1.61 9.23 15.31
N PHE A 14 -1.97 8.72 14.13
CA PHE A 14 -1.36 9.15 12.86
C PHE A 14 -1.45 10.67 12.63
N ALA A 15 -2.54 11.32 13.05
CA ALA A 15 -2.67 12.77 12.98
C ALA A 15 -1.64 13.54 13.84
N GLU A 16 -1.13 12.94 14.92
CA GLU A 16 -0.11 13.55 15.79
C GLU A 16 1.23 13.75 15.07
N VAL A 17 1.50 13.04 13.96
CA VAL A 17 2.70 13.25 13.12
C VAL A 17 2.83 14.72 12.68
N GLY A 18 1.70 15.41 12.53
CA GLY A 18 1.65 16.83 12.20
C GLY A 18 2.10 17.78 13.31
N LYS A 19 2.37 17.32 14.54
CA LYS A 19 2.67 18.17 15.72
C LYS A 19 3.71 19.25 15.45
N PHE A 20 4.78 18.91 14.72
CA PHE A 20 5.88 19.85 14.44
C PHE A 20 5.77 20.55 13.08
N LYS A 21 4.86 20.09 12.19
CA LYS A 21 4.64 20.62 10.83
C LYS A 21 3.15 20.56 10.46
N PRO A 22 2.26 21.30 11.16
CA PRO A 22 0.81 21.12 11.01
C PRO A 22 0.28 21.53 9.63
N GLN A 23 0.92 22.50 8.97
CA GLN A 23 0.52 22.90 7.62
C GLN A 23 0.82 21.80 6.58
N LEU A 24 1.94 21.08 6.73
CA LEU A 24 2.27 19.95 5.84
C LEU A 24 1.32 18.79 6.08
N MET A 25 1.02 18.47 7.35
CA MET A 25 0.09 17.38 7.66
C MET A 25 -1.33 17.64 7.13
N ARG A 26 -1.81 18.89 7.23
CA ARG A 26 -3.12 19.26 6.68
C ARG A 26 -3.19 19.05 5.17
N LYS A 27 -2.19 19.53 4.43
CA LYS A 27 -2.11 19.34 2.98
C LYS A 27 -2.05 17.86 2.61
N PHE A 28 -1.31 17.07 3.38
CA PHE A 28 -1.26 15.63 3.19
C PHE A 28 -2.64 14.98 3.37
N PHE A 29 -3.35 15.26 4.47
CA PHE A 29 -4.66 14.65 4.70
C PHE A 29 -5.74 15.11 3.71
N GLU A 30 -5.68 16.35 3.25
CA GLU A 30 -6.56 16.85 2.19
C GLU A 30 -6.35 16.05 0.90
N TYR A 31 -5.10 15.95 0.44
CA TYR A 31 -4.74 15.15 -0.73
C TYR A 31 -5.08 13.66 -0.54
N TYR A 32 -4.73 13.09 0.60
CA TYR A 32 -4.96 11.69 0.92
C TYR A 32 -6.45 11.36 0.92
N GLY A 33 -7.26 12.16 1.62
CA GLY A 33 -8.70 11.97 1.69
C GLY A 33 -9.37 12.06 0.33
N ASP A 34 -8.96 13.00 -0.52
CA ASP A 34 -9.50 13.09 -1.89
C ASP A 34 -9.06 11.91 -2.76
N ALA A 35 -7.78 11.53 -2.68
CA ALA A 35 -7.23 10.41 -3.45
C ALA A 35 -7.90 9.08 -3.10
N THR A 36 -8.16 8.81 -1.82
CA THR A 36 -8.65 7.50 -1.34
C THR A 36 -10.15 7.46 -1.04
N GLY A 37 -10.77 8.59 -0.70
CA GLY A 37 -12.14 8.67 -0.19
C GLY A 37 -13.17 9.22 -1.18
N SER A 38 -12.76 9.99 -2.19
CA SER A 38 -13.65 10.53 -3.23
C SER A 38 -13.85 9.50 -4.35
N GLU A 39 -15.05 9.42 -4.93
CA GLU A 39 -15.30 8.62 -6.14
C GLU A 39 -15.06 9.43 -7.41
N GLY A 40 -14.74 8.73 -8.50
CA GLY A 40 -14.57 9.32 -9.81
C GLY A 40 -14.55 8.22 -10.87
N ALA A 41 -13.52 8.21 -11.74
CA ALA A 41 -13.30 7.10 -12.67
C ALA A 41 -13.06 5.74 -11.97
N LEU A 42 -12.66 5.77 -10.70
CA LEU A 42 -12.59 4.61 -9.81
C LEU A 42 -13.57 4.81 -8.64
N THR A 43 -14.26 3.74 -8.31
CA THR A 43 -15.10 3.60 -7.11
C THR A 43 -14.25 3.56 -5.84
N LYS A 44 -14.88 3.77 -4.67
CA LYS A 44 -14.17 3.61 -3.39
C LYS A 44 -13.60 2.20 -3.20
N ARG A 45 -14.34 1.18 -3.67
CA ARG A 45 -13.92 -0.22 -3.58
C ARG A 45 -12.64 -0.48 -4.37
N GLU A 46 -12.58 0.01 -5.61
CA GLU A 46 -11.38 -0.15 -6.45
C GLU A 46 -10.18 0.56 -5.83
N LYS A 47 -10.36 1.80 -5.34
CA LYS A 47 -9.30 2.54 -4.64
C LYS A 47 -8.82 1.81 -3.38
N ALA A 48 -9.74 1.26 -2.59
CA ALA A 48 -9.41 0.48 -1.39
C ALA A 48 -8.63 -0.80 -1.74
N LEU A 49 -9.02 -1.54 -2.78
CA LEU A 49 -8.31 -2.74 -3.24
C LEU A 49 -6.90 -2.41 -3.76
N ILE A 50 -6.74 -1.30 -4.49
CA ILE A 50 -5.41 -0.81 -4.91
C ILE A 50 -4.54 -0.51 -3.69
N ALA A 51 -5.09 0.19 -2.70
CA ALA A 51 -4.35 0.52 -1.49
C ALA A 51 -4.04 -0.72 -0.62
N LEU A 52 -4.94 -1.71 -0.57
CA LEU A 52 -4.69 -3.01 0.07
C LEU A 52 -3.53 -3.76 -0.59
N ALA A 53 -3.49 -3.78 -1.93
CA ALA A 53 -2.39 -4.37 -2.70
C ALA A 53 -1.05 -3.69 -2.40
N ILE A 54 -1.02 -2.35 -2.38
CA ILE A 54 0.17 -1.57 -2.02
C ILE A 54 0.60 -1.83 -0.57
N SER A 55 -0.35 -1.96 0.34
CA SER A 55 -0.09 -2.23 1.76
C SER A 55 0.64 -3.56 1.96
N HIS A 56 0.27 -4.59 1.22
CA HIS A 56 0.97 -5.89 1.20
C HIS A 56 2.33 -5.80 0.52
N PHE A 57 2.42 -5.14 -0.63
CA PHE A 57 3.69 -4.95 -1.34
C PHE A 57 4.75 -4.21 -0.50
N LYS A 58 4.33 -3.18 0.25
CA LYS A 58 5.20 -2.41 1.15
C LYS A 58 5.30 -2.99 2.56
N GLN A 59 4.59 -4.08 2.84
CA GLN A 59 4.59 -4.78 4.13
C GLN A 59 4.28 -3.84 5.31
N CYS A 60 3.33 -2.92 5.14
CA CYS A 60 2.92 -1.97 6.17
C CYS A 60 1.79 -2.57 7.02
N PRO A 61 2.03 -3.03 8.26
CA PRO A 61 1.00 -3.70 9.07
C PRO A 61 -0.19 -2.79 9.36
N TYR A 62 0.05 -1.51 9.68
CA TYR A 62 -1.02 -0.52 9.87
C TYR A 62 -1.89 -0.32 8.63
N CYS A 63 -1.26 -0.31 7.45
CA CYS A 63 -1.94 -0.11 6.19
C CYS A 63 -2.74 -1.37 5.80
N ILE A 64 -2.19 -2.56 6.08
CA ILE A 64 -2.88 -3.83 5.87
C ILE A 64 -4.16 -3.87 6.70
N ASP A 65 -4.09 -3.51 7.99
CA ASP A 65 -5.27 -3.46 8.86
C ASP A 65 -6.30 -2.42 8.33
N ALA A 66 -5.84 -1.19 8.10
CA ALA A 66 -6.71 -0.09 7.67
C ALA A 66 -7.43 -0.38 6.34
N TYR A 67 -6.71 -0.89 5.35
CA TYR A 67 -7.28 -1.16 4.02
C TYR A 67 -8.00 -2.49 3.93
N THR A 68 -7.76 -3.44 4.84
CA THR A 68 -8.64 -4.60 5.00
C THR A 68 -10.03 -4.14 5.43
N THR A 69 -10.13 -3.30 6.47
CA THR A 69 -11.41 -2.74 6.91
C THR A 69 -12.05 -1.86 5.83
N ALA A 70 -11.29 -0.94 5.23
CA ALA A 70 -11.82 -0.04 4.19
C ALA A 70 -12.32 -0.80 2.95
N SER A 71 -11.66 -1.88 2.55
CA SER A 71 -12.14 -2.74 1.46
C SER A 71 -13.48 -3.39 1.79
N LEU A 72 -13.64 -3.93 3.01
CA LEU A 72 -14.90 -4.52 3.46
C LEU A 72 -16.02 -3.48 3.54
N GLU A 73 -15.75 -2.30 4.11
CA GLU A 73 -16.72 -1.20 4.22
C GLU A 73 -17.14 -0.66 2.84
N ALA A 74 -16.25 -0.71 1.85
CA ALA A 74 -16.55 -0.37 0.47
C ALA A 74 -17.23 -1.50 -0.32
N GLY A 75 -17.59 -2.62 0.32
CA GLY A 75 -18.32 -3.72 -0.30
C GLY A 75 -17.46 -4.67 -1.12
N ALA A 76 -16.15 -4.77 -0.83
CA ALA A 76 -15.32 -5.87 -1.32
C ALA A 76 -15.63 -7.17 -0.57
N ASN A 77 -15.36 -8.30 -1.21
CA ASN A 77 -15.42 -9.62 -0.58
C ASN A 77 -14.01 -10.24 -0.44
N PRO A 78 -13.85 -11.33 0.34
CA PRO A 78 -12.57 -12.00 0.53
C PRO A 78 -11.91 -12.45 -0.78
N GLU A 79 -12.69 -12.84 -1.78
CA GLU A 79 -12.19 -13.28 -3.09
C GLU A 79 -11.50 -12.11 -3.82
N GLN A 80 -12.16 -10.96 -3.92
CA GLN A 80 -11.61 -9.74 -4.54
C GLN A 80 -10.35 -9.25 -3.83
N MET A 81 -10.34 -9.28 -2.49
CA MET A 81 -9.16 -8.91 -1.70
C MET A 81 -8.00 -9.87 -1.94
N SER A 82 -8.29 -11.18 -2.00
CA SER A 82 -7.28 -12.21 -2.26
C SER A 82 -6.67 -12.05 -3.66
N GLU A 83 -7.49 -11.79 -4.68
CA GLU A 83 -7.01 -11.47 -6.03
C GLU A 83 -6.08 -10.24 -6.03
N ALA A 84 -6.46 -9.16 -5.33
CA ALA A 84 -5.62 -7.96 -5.22
C ALA A 84 -4.25 -8.25 -4.59
N ILE A 85 -4.20 -9.11 -3.55
CA ILE A 85 -2.96 -9.55 -2.91
C ILE A 85 -2.11 -10.39 -3.86
N HIS A 86 -2.71 -11.30 -4.61
CA HIS A 86 -1.99 -12.10 -5.62
C HIS A 86 -1.43 -11.23 -6.76
N VAL A 87 -2.17 -10.21 -7.21
CA VAL A 87 -1.66 -9.22 -8.16
C VAL A 87 -0.43 -8.50 -7.59
N ALA A 88 -0.48 -8.05 -6.33
CA ALA A 88 0.66 -7.42 -5.67
C ALA A 88 1.90 -8.34 -5.61
N ALA A 89 1.70 -9.62 -5.28
CA ALA A 89 2.76 -10.62 -5.22
C ALA A 89 3.38 -10.87 -6.61
N ALA A 90 2.55 -11.03 -7.65
CA ALA A 90 3.02 -11.22 -9.02
C ALA A 90 3.84 -10.01 -9.51
N MET A 91 3.39 -8.80 -9.21
CA MET A 91 4.12 -7.57 -9.53
C MET A 91 5.47 -7.50 -8.81
N ALA A 92 5.53 -7.86 -7.53
CA ALA A 92 6.79 -7.91 -6.78
C ALA A 92 7.81 -8.88 -7.40
N ALA A 93 7.36 -10.07 -7.78
CA ALA A 93 8.19 -11.07 -8.45
C ALA A 93 8.65 -10.58 -9.82
N GLY A 94 7.73 -10.05 -10.64
CA GLY A 94 8.03 -9.54 -11.98
C GLY A 94 9.03 -8.38 -11.96
N MET A 95 8.89 -7.42 -11.04
CA MET A 95 9.85 -6.33 -10.84
C MET A 95 11.24 -6.85 -10.48
N THR A 96 11.33 -7.91 -9.68
CA THR A 96 12.63 -8.54 -9.37
C THR A 96 13.24 -9.20 -10.60
N LEU A 97 12.43 -9.95 -11.36
CA LEU A 97 12.91 -10.71 -12.52
C LEU A 97 13.34 -9.82 -13.68
N VAL A 98 12.65 -8.70 -13.93
CA VAL A 98 13.00 -7.79 -15.03
C VAL A 98 14.38 -7.15 -14.83
N HIS A 99 14.84 -6.98 -13.58
CA HIS A 99 16.21 -6.55 -13.31
C HIS A 99 17.27 -7.55 -13.81
N GLY A 100 16.89 -8.80 -14.07
CA GLY A 100 17.74 -9.79 -14.75
C GLY A 100 18.23 -9.34 -16.14
N VAL A 101 17.50 -8.45 -16.83
CA VAL A 101 17.98 -7.84 -18.09
C VAL A 101 19.30 -7.11 -17.90
N GLN A 102 19.53 -6.50 -16.73
CA GLN A 102 20.80 -5.81 -16.44
C GLN A 102 21.96 -6.81 -16.33
N MET A 103 21.70 -7.99 -15.75
CA MET A 103 22.66 -9.09 -15.73
C MET A 103 22.94 -9.58 -17.16
N LEU A 104 21.90 -9.81 -17.97
CA LEU A 104 22.05 -10.24 -19.37
C LEU A 104 22.92 -9.25 -20.16
N ASN A 105 22.64 -7.94 -20.02
CA ASN A 105 23.46 -6.89 -20.63
C ASN A 105 24.93 -6.95 -20.20
N ASN A 106 25.23 -7.37 -18.97
CA ASN A 106 26.61 -7.50 -18.49
C ASN A 106 27.28 -8.78 -18.98
N LEU A 107 26.54 -9.88 -19.15
CA LEU A 107 27.02 -11.12 -19.76
C LEU A 107 27.44 -10.88 -21.21
N GLU A 108 26.58 -10.22 -21.98
CA GLU A 108 26.88 -9.84 -23.38
C GLU A 108 28.14 -8.97 -23.48
N LYS A 109 28.28 -7.95 -22.61
CA LYS A 109 29.50 -7.12 -22.55
C LYS A 109 30.75 -7.90 -22.17
N SER A 110 30.61 -8.97 -21.40
CA SER A 110 31.72 -9.79 -20.91
C SER A 110 32.07 -10.93 -21.88
N GLY A 111 31.32 -11.09 -22.97
CA GLY A 111 31.52 -12.16 -23.96
C GLY A 111 31.19 -13.56 -23.44
N ALA A 112 30.31 -13.66 -22.44
CA ALA A 112 29.80 -14.92 -21.90
C ALA A 112 28.71 -15.54 -22.79
#